data_AF-A0A497KB37-F1
#
_entry.id   AF-A0A497KB37-F1
#
_cell.length_a   1.000
_cell.length_b   1.000
_cell.length_c   1.000
_cell.angle_alpha   90.00
_cell.angle_beta   90.00
_cell.angle_gamma   90.00
#
_symmetry.space_group_name_H-M   'P 1'
#
loop_
_entity.id
_entity.type
_entity.pdbx_description
1 polymer ?
#
loop_
_entity_poly.entity_id
_entity_poly.type
_entity_poly.pdbx_seq_one_letter_code
_entity_poly.pdbx_strand_id
1 'polypeptide(L)'
;MISKEEALRLIENTSKYSHALVVSAIMRKLAEKLGENKDKWEIVGLLHDLDYDQTRNDMSKHGIIASQILKGKLPEDCLYAIKSHDYRTGFKPKSKLDKALIIADTLAIIIERKSRKLNVKILKEEIERFSEENPWCKENLRKIDELGLKITEVLRLVMSK
;
A
#
# COMPACT_ATOMS: atom_id res chain seq x y z
N MET A 1 -12.09 0.76 15.91
CA MET A 1 -11.65 0.77 14.50
C MET A 1 -12.86 0.48 13.67
N ILE A 2 -13.08 1.19 12.57
CA ILE A 2 -14.21 0.94 11.66
C ILE A 2 -14.15 -0.47 11.06
N SER A 3 -15.30 -0.98 10.62
CA SER A 3 -15.41 -2.30 9.99
C SER A 3 -14.89 -2.28 8.55
N LYS A 4 -14.64 -3.46 7.97
CA LYS A 4 -14.26 -3.59 6.56
C LYS A 4 -15.38 -3.11 5.64
N GLU A 5 -16.63 -3.41 5.96
CA GLU A 5 -17.81 -2.98 5.20
C GLU A 5 -17.96 -1.46 5.22
N GLU A 6 -17.69 -0.82 6.36
CA GLU A 6 -17.62 0.65 6.45
C GLU A 6 -16.48 1.22 5.61
N ALA A 7 -15.30 0.59 5.65
CA ALA A 7 -14.15 1.02 4.85
C ALA A 7 -14.45 0.92 3.33
N LEU A 8 -15.08 -0.17 2.89
CA LEU A 8 -15.47 -0.36 1.49
C LEU A 8 -16.46 0.72 1.02
N ARG A 9 -17.46 1.06 1.84
CA ARG A 9 -18.41 2.15 1.52
C ARG A 9 -17.72 3.51 1.39
N LEU A 10 -16.65 3.77 2.14
CA LEU A 10 -15.92 5.04 2.03
C LEU A 10 -15.17 5.17 0.70
N ILE A 11 -14.71 4.06 0.11
CA ILE A 11 -13.90 4.08 -1.11
C ILE A 11 -14.70 3.82 -2.40
N GLU A 12 -15.95 3.37 -2.29
CA GLU A 12 -16.80 2.89 -3.39
C GLU A 12 -16.86 3.85 -4.59
N ASN A 13 -16.88 5.17 -4.33
CA ASN A 13 -16.99 6.20 -5.36
C ASN A 13 -15.68 6.95 -5.63
N THR A 14 -14.56 6.45 -5.11
CA THR A 14 -13.23 7.07 -5.32
C THR A 14 -12.61 6.59 -6.61
N SER A 15 -11.76 7.42 -7.23
CA SER A 15 -11.00 6.98 -8.40
C SER A 15 -9.97 5.88 -8.10
N LYS A 16 -9.69 5.62 -6.82
CA LYS A 16 -8.72 4.63 -6.33
C LYS A 16 -9.35 3.36 -5.80
N TYR A 17 -10.64 3.13 -6.07
CA TYR A 17 -11.34 1.92 -5.60
C TYR A 17 -10.61 0.62 -5.98
N SER A 18 -10.29 0.42 -7.27
CA SER A 18 -9.58 -0.79 -7.73
C SER A 18 -8.19 -0.92 -7.10
N HIS A 19 -7.44 0.18 -7.04
CA HIS A 19 -6.11 0.24 -6.43
C HIS A 19 -6.14 -0.14 -4.96
N ALA A 20 -7.05 0.46 -4.20
CA ALA A 20 -7.27 0.16 -2.79
C ALA A 20 -7.58 -1.33 -2.55
N LEU A 21 -8.35 -1.99 -3.43
CA LEU A 21 -8.61 -3.43 -3.31
C LEU A 21 -7.33 -4.27 -3.50
N VAL A 22 -6.48 -3.92 -4.46
CA VAL A 22 -5.21 -4.62 -4.68
C VAL A 22 -4.27 -4.41 -3.50
N VAL A 23 -4.10 -3.16 -3.03
CA VAL A 23 -3.28 -2.83 -1.86
C VAL A 23 -3.78 -3.55 -0.61
N SER A 24 -5.09 -3.55 -0.37
CA SER A 24 -5.74 -4.24 0.75
C SER A 24 -5.44 -5.74 0.76
N ALA A 25 -5.53 -6.41 -0.40
CA ALA A 25 -5.24 -7.83 -0.52
C ALA A 25 -3.75 -8.14 -0.25
N ILE A 26 -2.83 -7.30 -0.74
CA ILE A 26 -1.39 -7.45 -0.47
C ILE A 26 -1.09 -7.23 1.02
N MET A 27 -1.68 -6.19 1.62
CA MET A 27 -1.52 -5.86 3.03
C MET A 27 -1.96 -7.01 3.94
N ARG A 28 -3.11 -7.63 3.65
CA ARG A 28 -3.59 -8.81 4.40
C ARG A 28 -2.56 -9.94 4.40
N LYS A 29 -1.99 -10.28 3.22
CA LYS A 29 -1.01 -11.36 3.07
C LYS A 29 0.33 -11.03 3.75
N LEU A 30 0.78 -9.78 3.67
CA LEU A 30 2.00 -9.34 4.36
C LEU A 30 1.82 -9.41 5.87
N ALA A 31 0.66 -9.02 6.39
CA ALA A 31 0.36 -9.12 7.82
C ALA A 31 0.42 -10.58 8.30
N GLU A 32 -0.22 -11.51 7.57
CA GLU A 32 -0.18 -12.94 7.87
C GLU A 32 1.26 -13.49 7.88
N LYS A 33 2.08 -13.14 6.88
CA LYS A 33 3.48 -13.54 6.82
C LYS A 33 4.32 -12.99 7.99
N LEU A 34 4.01 -11.79 8.47
CA LEU A 34 4.75 -11.09 9.51
C LEU A 34 4.21 -11.34 10.93
N GLY A 35 3.14 -12.13 11.07
CA GLY A 35 2.50 -12.41 12.36
C GLY A 35 1.73 -11.22 12.94
N GLU A 36 1.26 -10.32 12.08
CA GLU A 36 0.59 -9.08 12.45
C GLU A 36 -0.94 -9.19 12.27
N ASN A 37 -1.69 -8.20 12.79
CA ASN A 37 -3.15 -8.18 12.65
C ASN A 37 -3.57 -7.91 11.20
N LYS A 38 -4.00 -8.96 10.51
CA LYS A 38 -4.39 -8.92 9.10
C LYS A 38 -5.59 -8.05 8.79
N ASP A 39 -6.61 -8.04 9.64
CA ASP A 39 -7.83 -7.25 9.39
C ASP A 39 -7.53 -5.75 9.53
N LYS A 40 -6.67 -5.39 10.49
CA LYS A 40 -6.14 -4.02 10.65
C LYS A 40 -5.37 -3.57 9.40
N TRP A 41 -4.44 -4.38 8.92
CA TRP A 41 -3.61 -4.06 7.75
C TRP A 41 -4.45 -3.98 6.47
N GLU A 42 -5.42 -4.88 6.32
CA GLU A 42 -6.36 -4.90 5.20
C GLU A 42 -7.18 -3.60 5.12
N ILE A 43 -7.69 -3.12 6.26
CA ILE A 43 -8.43 -1.85 6.35
C ILE A 43 -7.53 -0.65 6.04
N VAL A 44 -6.27 -0.64 6.52
CA VAL A 44 -5.31 0.41 6.17
C VAL A 44 -5.07 0.45 4.67
N GLY A 45 -4.89 -0.70 4.03
CA GLY A 45 -4.72 -0.80 2.58
C GLY A 45 -5.93 -0.27 1.80
N LEU A 46 -7.16 -0.50 2.27
CA LEU A 46 -8.36 0.07 1.64
C LEU A 46 -8.35 1.60 1.68
N LEU A 47 -7.93 2.19 2.80
CA LEU A 47 -8.21 3.59 3.09
C LEU A 47 -7.05 4.55 2.85
N HIS A 48 -5.86 4.04 2.52
CA HIS A 48 -4.64 4.87 2.41
C HIS A 48 -4.79 6.02 1.41
N ASP A 49 -5.49 5.76 0.30
CA ASP A 49 -5.65 6.68 -0.84
C ASP A 49 -6.95 7.49 -0.81
N LEU A 50 -7.67 7.52 0.31
CA LEU A 50 -9.00 8.14 0.41
C LEU A 50 -9.01 9.64 0.05
N ASP A 51 -7.87 10.31 0.15
CA ASP A 51 -7.70 11.73 -0.19
C ASP A 51 -7.11 11.97 -1.58
N TYR A 52 -6.85 10.93 -2.37
CA TYR A 52 -6.15 11.06 -3.65
C TYR A 52 -6.84 12.07 -4.59
N ASP A 53 -8.17 11.99 -4.72
CA ASP A 53 -8.94 12.88 -5.60
C ASP A 53 -8.86 14.35 -5.20
N GLN A 54 -8.68 14.64 -3.90
CA GLN A 54 -8.55 16.00 -3.36
C GLN A 54 -7.12 16.52 -3.43
N THR A 55 -6.13 15.63 -3.45
CA THR A 55 -4.70 15.95 -3.34
C THR A 55 -3.95 15.87 -4.67
N ARG A 56 -4.62 15.55 -5.79
CA ARG A 56 -4.00 15.44 -7.13
C ARG A 56 -3.13 16.64 -7.52
N ASN A 57 -3.53 17.84 -7.12
CA ASN A 57 -2.81 19.09 -7.43
C ASN A 57 -1.69 19.42 -6.42
N ASP A 58 -1.64 18.73 -5.28
CA ASP A 58 -0.66 18.94 -4.22
C ASP A 58 -0.43 17.63 -3.44
N MET A 59 0.40 16.76 -4.02
CA MET A 59 0.69 15.45 -3.47
C MET A 59 1.50 15.49 -2.17
N SER A 60 2.02 16.66 -1.75
CA SER A 60 2.65 16.79 -0.42
C SER A 60 1.66 16.61 0.73
N LYS A 61 0.35 16.74 0.44
CA LYS A 61 -0.75 16.54 1.38
C LYS A 61 -1.37 15.15 1.35
N HIS A 62 -0.99 14.32 0.38
CA HIS A 62 -1.53 12.98 0.19
C HIS A 62 -1.16 12.07 1.38
N GLY A 63 -2.12 11.31 1.90
CA GLY A 63 -1.99 10.58 3.16
C GLY A 63 -2.18 11.45 4.41
N ILE A 64 -1.78 12.74 4.38
CA ILE A 64 -2.05 13.67 5.48
C ILE A 64 -3.55 13.95 5.58
N ILE A 65 -4.21 14.29 4.46
CA ILE A 65 -5.65 14.56 4.46
C ILE A 65 -6.43 13.27 4.76
N ALA A 66 -6.05 12.14 4.18
CA ALA A 66 -6.67 10.85 4.46
C ALA A 66 -6.61 10.52 5.96
N SER A 67 -5.45 10.73 6.61
CA SER A 67 -5.32 10.51 8.04
C SER A 67 -6.18 11.44 8.90
N GLN A 68 -6.48 12.66 8.43
CA GLN A 68 -7.37 13.60 9.11
C GLN A 68 -8.83 13.14 8.97
N ILE A 69 -9.26 12.73 7.78
CA ILE A 69 -10.60 12.17 7.51
C ILE A 69 -10.86 10.92 8.37
N LEU A 70 -9.82 10.12 8.59
CA LEU A 70 -9.89 8.85 9.31
C LEU A 70 -9.62 8.98 10.82
N LYS A 71 -9.39 10.18 11.33
CA LYS A 71 -9.15 10.40 12.77
C LYS A 71 -10.37 9.96 13.58
N GLY A 72 -10.13 9.18 14.64
CA GLY A 72 -11.18 8.57 15.46
C GLY A 72 -11.83 7.32 14.84
N LYS A 73 -11.59 7.03 13.55
CA LYS A 73 -12.03 5.79 12.87
C LYS A 73 -10.96 4.71 12.90
N LEU A 74 -9.69 5.09 12.85
CA LEU A 74 -8.53 4.18 12.91
C LEU A 74 -7.64 4.48 14.12
N PRO A 75 -6.89 3.48 14.63
CA PRO A 75 -5.82 3.69 15.61
C PRO A 75 -4.73 4.63 15.09
N GLU A 76 -4.03 5.33 15.99
CA GLU A 76 -3.01 6.33 15.62
C GLU A 76 -1.85 5.76 14.80
N ASP A 77 -1.46 4.50 15.02
CA ASP A 77 -0.41 3.87 14.23
C ASP A 77 -0.85 3.56 12.79
N CYS A 78 -2.13 3.24 12.57
CA CYS A 78 -2.71 3.19 11.22
C CYS A 78 -2.69 4.56 10.53
N LEU A 79 -3.07 5.61 11.25
CA LEU A 79 -3.06 6.98 10.72
C LEU A 79 -1.63 7.41 10.36
N TYR A 80 -0.63 7.02 11.16
CA TYR A 80 0.77 7.28 10.87
C TYR A 80 1.26 6.52 9.62
N ALA A 81 0.90 5.25 9.47
CA ALA A 81 1.21 4.49 8.26
C ALA A 81 0.65 5.18 7.01
N ILE A 82 -0.60 5.63 7.06
CA ILE A 82 -1.24 6.38 5.96
C ILE A 82 -0.52 7.72 5.71
N LYS A 83 -0.08 8.46 6.74
CA LYS A 83 0.70 9.70 6.53
C LYS A 83 2.05 9.44 5.87
N SER A 84 2.72 8.35 6.23
CA SER A 84 4.11 8.10 5.84
C SER A 84 4.27 7.25 4.58
N HIS A 85 3.18 6.80 3.95
CA HIS A 85 3.27 5.97 2.75
C HIS A 85 3.79 6.76 1.54
N ASP A 86 3.48 8.05 1.46
CA ASP A 86 4.00 8.94 0.44
C ASP A 86 5.19 9.75 0.98
N TYR A 87 6.35 9.59 0.35
CA TYR A 87 7.58 10.28 0.73
C TYR A 87 7.46 11.81 0.66
N ARG A 88 6.56 12.34 -0.17
CA ARG A 88 6.34 13.78 -0.38
C ARG A 88 5.78 14.49 0.84
N THR A 89 5.22 13.74 1.79
CA THR A 89 4.72 14.27 3.07
C THR A 89 5.83 14.65 4.04
N GLY A 90 7.05 14.14 3.84
CA GLY A 90 8.17 14.28 4.76
C GLY A 90 8.13 13.35 5.98
N PHE A 91 7.07 12.56 6.18
CA PHE A 91 6.98 11.59 7.27
C PHE A 91 7.75 10.32 6.91
N LYS A 92 8.73 9.94 7.75
CA LYS A 92 9.51 8.72 7.54
C LYS A 92 8.77 7.49 8.09
N PRO A 93 8.70 6.38 7.33
CA PRO A 93 8.14 5.12 7.83
C PRO A 93 9.03 4.54 8.95
N LYS A 94 8.41 3.98 9.98
CA LYS A 94 9.09 3.47 11.18
C LYS A 94 8.69 2.04 11.48
N SER A 95 7.39 1.76 11.46
CA SER A 95 6.82 0.47 11.84
C SER A 95 6.84 -0.54 10.69
N LYS A 96 6.52 -1.81 10.99
CA LYS A 96 6.29 -2.81 9.94
C LYS A 96 5.09 -2.45 9.07
N LEU A 97 4.03 -1.90 9.66
CA LEU A 97 2.82 -1.50 8.96
C LEU A 97 3.11 -0.40 7.93
N ASP A 98 3.87 0.62 8.30
CA ASP A 98 4.23 1.73 7.41
C ASP A 98 4.99 1.21 6.18
N LYS A 99 5.98 0.36 6.42
CA LYS A 99 6.83 -0.25 5.39
C LYS A 99 6.03 -1.18 4.49
N ALA A 100 5.15 -2.00 5.08
CA ALA A 100 4.30 -2.90 4.33
C ALA A 100 3.32 -2.14 3.43
N LEU A 101 2.75 -1.03 3.89
CA LEU A 101 1.86 -0.20 3.08
C LEU A 101 2.59 0.37 1.86
N ILE A 102 3.81 0.88 2.04
CA ILE A 102 4.64 1.39 0.95
C ILE A 102 4.96 0.29 -0.08
N ILE A 103 5.28 -0.92 0.39
CA ILE A 103 5.56 -2.06 -0.49
C ILE A 103 4.28 -2.46 -1.25
N ALA A 104 3.15 -2.56 -0.55
CA ALA A 104 1.88 -2.96 -1.13
C ALA A 104 1.39 -1.98 -2.19
N ASP A 105 1.45 -0.68 -1.90
CA ASP A 105 1.11 0.40 -2.82
C ASP A 105 2.00 0.37 -4.08
N THR A 106 3.32 0.27 -3.90
CA THR A 106 4.27 0.18 -5.01
C THR A 106 4.00 -1.03 -5.91
N LEU A 107 3.74 -2.20 -5.32
CA LEU A 107 3.44 -3.41 -6.09
C LEU A 107 2.09 -3.32 -6.80
N ALA A 108 1.07 -2.72 -6.18
CA ALA A 108 -0.24 -2.50 -6.78
C ALA A 108 -0.13 -1.63 -8.05
N ILE A 109 0.60 -0.49 -7.97
CA ILE A 109 0.85 0.38 -9.14
C ILE A 109 1.45 -0.41 -10.31
N ILE A 110 2.40 -1.31 -10.04
CA ILE A 110 3.04 -2.11 -11.10
C ILE A 110 2.08 -3.16 -11.67
N ILE A 111 1.28 -3.80 -10.81
CA ILE A 111 0.29 -4.82 -11.19
C ILE A 111 -0.80 -4.22 -12.09
N GLU A 112 -1.32 -3.06 -11.73
CA GLU A 112 -2.42 -2.40 -12.47
C GLU A 112 -2.03 -1.94 -13.87
N ARG A 113 -0.74 -1.62 -14.09
CA ARG A 113 -0.21 -1.23 -15.40
C ARG A 113 -0.18 -2.37 -16.41
N LYS A 114 -0.69 -3.56 -16.09
CA LYS A 114 -0.55 -4.77 -16.92
C LYS A 114 -1.88 -5.35 -17.36
N SER A 115 -1.92 -5.66 -18.66
CA SER A 115 -3.03 -6.35 -19.32
C SER A 115 -2.77 -7.86 -19.48
N ARG A 116 -1.62 -8.37 -19.02
CA ARG A 116 -1.19 -9.76 -19.19
C ARG A 116 -1.32 -10.56 -17.90
N LYS A 117 -1.53 -11.87 -18.04
CA LYS A 117 -1.54 -12.80 -16.90
C LYS A 117 -0.20 -12.76 -16.17
N LEU A 118 -0.23 -12.30 -14.93
CA LEU A 118 0.96 -12.17 -14.10
C LEU A 118 1.38 -13.51 -13.51
N ASN A 119 2.70 -13.69 -13.38
CA ASN A 119 3.34 -14.69 -12.54
C ASN A 119 4.58 -14.06 -11.89
N VAL A 120 5.22 -14.76 -10.97
CA VAL A 120 6.36 -14.23 -10.21
C VAL A 120 7.51 -13.76 -11.12
N LYS A 121 7.80 -14.48 -12.21
CA LYS A 121 8.86 -14.11 -13.15
C LYS A 121 8.52 -12.81 -13.88
N ILE A 122 7.32 -12.74 -14.46
CA ILE A 122 6.86 -11.56 -15.20
C ILE A 122 6.80 -10.34 -14.28
N LEU A 123 6.25 -10.48 -13.06
CA LEU A 123 6.18 -9.37 -12.12
C LEU A 123 7.57 -8.87 -11.72
N LYS A 124 8.55 -9.77 -11.56
CA LYS A 124 9.93 -9.39 -11.28
C LYS A 124 10.54 -8.57 -12.43
N GLU A 125 10.41 -9.03 -13.67
CA GLU A 125 10.88 -8.31 -14.87
C GLU A 125 10.23 -6.93 -14.99
N GLU A 126 8.95 -6.82 -14.64
CA GLU A 126 8.23 -5.54 -14.66
C GLU A 126 8.64 -4.60 -13.53
N ILE A 127 8.97 -5.11 -12.35
CA ILE A 127 9.58 -4.32 -11.27
C ILE A 127 10.93 -3.75 -11.73
N GLU A 128 11.76 -4.58 -12.36
CA GLU A 128 13.06 -4.17 -12.87
C GLU A 128 12.91 -3.02 -13.89
N ARG A 129 12.07 -3.21 -14.92
CA ARG A 129 11.78 -2.17 -15.92
C ARG A 129 11.18 -0.91 -15.31
N PHE A 130 10.17 -1.05 -14.44
CA PHE A 130 9.50 0.11 -13.84
C PHE A 130 10.47 0.93 -12.97
N SER A 131 11.40 0.26 -12.29
CA SER A 131 12.40 0.91 -11.44
C SER A 131 13.46 1.71 -12.22
N GLU A 132 13.68 1.42 -13.50
CA GLU A 132 14.58 2.20 -14.36
C GLU A 132 14.04 3.61 -14.60
N GLU A 133 12.73 3.72 -14.81
CA GLU A 133 12.02 5.00 -15.01
C GLU A 133 11.61 5.65 -13.67
N ASN A 134 11.53 4.88 -12.59
CA ASN A 134 10.99 5.30 -11.30
C ASN A 134 11.96 4.95 -10.15
N PRO A 135 12.97 5.80 -9.87
CA PRO A 135 13.95 5.52 -8.81
C PRO A 135 13.33 5.29 -7.42
N TRP A 136 12.19 5.92 -7.14
CA TRP A 136 11.43 5.75 -5.90
C TRP A 136 10.93 4.31 -5.70
N CYS A 137 10.64 3.58 -6.79
CA CYS A 137 10.19 2.19 -6.71
C CYS A 137 11.26 1.30 -6.05
N LYS A 138 12.51 1.46 -6.46
CA LYS A 138 13.64 0.70 -5.88
C LYS A 138 13.80 1.02 -4.40
N GLU A 139 13.67 2.29 -4.01
CA GLU A 139 13.78 2.73 -2.62
C GLU A 139 12.61 2.23 -1.75
N ASN A 140 11.41 2.16 -2.32
CA ASN A 140 10.26 1.58 -1.65
C ASN A 140 10.42 0.08 -1.44
N LEU A 141 10.85 -0.66 -2.46
CA LEU A 141 10.98 -2.11 -2.39
C LEU A 141 12.18 -2.58 -1.56
N ARG A 142 13.19 -1.74 -1.29
CA ARG A 142 14.25 -2.03 -0.29
C ARG A 142 13.69 -2.28 1.12
N LYS A 143 12.51 -1.74 1.44
CA LYS A 143 11.84 -1.98 2.72
C LYS A 143 11.47 -3.45 2.93
N ILE A 144 11.42 -4.26 1.86
CA ILE A 144 11.25 -5.72 1.96
C ILE A 144 12.38 -6.32 2.82
N ASP A 145 13.62 -5.91 2.58
CA ASP A 145 14.78 -6.39 3.33
C ASP A 145 14.73 -5.89 4.79
N GLU A 146 14.25 -4.67 5.03
CA GLU A 146 14.04 -4.14 6.39
C GLU A 146 12.97 -4.90 7.19
N LEU A 147 12.06 -5.60 6.51
CA LEU A 147 11.08 -6.51 7.13
C LEU A 147 11.62 -7.94 7.29
N GLY A 148 12.89 -8.18 6.93
CA GLY A 148 13.51 -9.51 7.00
C GLY A 148 12.95 -10.49 5.96
N LEU A 149 12.37 -9.99 4.87
CA LEU A 149 11.78 -10.79 3.81
C LEU A 149 12.67 -10.74 2.57
N LYS A 150 12.53 -11.74 1.68
CA LYS A 150 13.10 -11.67 0.32
C LYS A 150 12.04 -11.22 -0.67
N ILE A 151 12.45 -10.47 -1.70
CA ILE A 151 11.53 -10.05 -2.78
C ILE A 151 10.79 -11.24 -3.40
N THR A 152 11.46 -12.38 -3.61
CA THR A 152 10.84 -13.59 -4.17
C THR A 152 9.77 -14.20 -3.27
N GLU A 153 9.88 -14.06 -1.94
CA GLU A 153 8.82 -14.46 -1.01
C GLU A 153 7.60 -13.54 -1.14
N VAL A 154 7.83 -12.22 -1.17
CA VAL A 154 6.77 -11.22 -1.33
C VAL A 154 6.03 -11.43 -2.65
N LEU A 155 6.74 -11.59 -3.77
CA LEU A 155 6.09 -11.79 -5.07
C LEU A 155 5.27 -13.09 -5.12
N ARG A 156 5.72 -14.17 -4.46
CA ARG A 156 4.95 -15.41 -4.35
C ARG A 156 3.69 -15.22 -3.52
N LEU A 157 3.76 -14.46 -2.42
CA LEU A 157 2.57 -14.12 -1.62
C LEU A 157 1.57 -13.34 -2.46
N VAL A 158 2.01 -12.28 -3.14
CA VAL A 158 1.12 -11.46 -3.97
C VAL A 158 0.44 -12.28 -5.07
N MET A 159 1.18 -13.21 -5.70
CA MET A 159 0.66 -14.08 -6.76
C MET A 159 -0.10 -15.33 -6.27
N SER A 160 -0.13 -15.62 -4.97
CA SER A 160 -0.91 -16.75 -4.45
C SER A 160 -2.40 -16.51 -4.66
N LYS A 161 -3.15 -17.57 -4.97
CA LYS A 161 -4.62 -17.49 -5.00
C LYS A 161 -5.18 -17.29 -3.60
#